data_AF-A0A354HSQ0-F1
#
_entry.id   AF-A0A354HSQ0-F1
#
_cell.length_a   1.000
_cell.length_b   1.000
_cell.length_c   1.000
_cell.angle_alpha   90.00
_cell.angle_beta   90.00
_cell.angle_gamma   90.00
#
_symmetry.space_group_name_H-M   'P 1'
#
loop_
_entity.id
_entity.type
_entity.pdbx_description
1 polymer ?
#
loop_
_entity_poly.entity_id
_entity_poly.type
_entity_poly.pdbx_seq_one_letter_code
_entity_poly.pdbx_strand_id
1 'polypeptide(L)'
;MGKLEDAKELAKTMVDIGENLGLHTVAVLSAMDRPLGRAVGNALEVKEAIAVLRGEGPADLRELCLELGSRMLALGGKAKDLATGRQRLEQALASGAALAKLRELVENQGGNPTLVDQPQLLPTAEIQQEVVAPRSGWITEIDTAGIGNAAQILGAGRSKKGESIDLAVGLEVLAKPGEWIEAGQPLAVIRANSAAKAEVAREAVSSCYSIGETKKEPLPLICGQIGK
;
A
#
# COMPACT_ATOMS: atom_id res chain seq x y z
N MET A 1 3.90 -8.30 -13.47
CA MET A 1 5.21 -8.93 -13.75
C MET A 1 5.43 -9.99 -12.70
N GLY A 2 5.63 -11.25 -13.08
CA GLY A 2 5.63 -12.37 -12.13
C GLY A 2 7.01 -12.80 -11.64
N LYS A 3 8.09 -12.38 -12.31
CA LYS A 3 9.47 -12.81 -12.02
C LYS A 3 10.38 -11.60 -11.75
N LEU A 4 11.35 -11.80 -10.86
CA LEU A 4 12.32 -10.76 -10.49
C LEU A 4 13.18 -10.31 -11.67
N GLU A 5 13.55 -11.21 -12.58
CA GLU A 5 14.34 -10.87 -13.76
C GLU A 5 13.56 -9.97 -14.72
N ASP A 6 12.28 -10.26 -14.96
CA ASP A 6 11.41 -9.37 -15.75
C ASP A 6 11.36 -7.97 -15.11
N ALA A 7 11.21 -7.90 -13.78
CA ALA A 7 11.17 -6.63 -13.03
C ALA A 7 12.48 -5.84 -13.17
N LYS A 8 13.63 -6.52 -13.12
CA LYS A 8 14.96 -5.91 -13.36
C LYS A 8 15.09 -5.40 -14.79
N GLU A 9 14.62 -6.17 -15.77
CA GLU A 9 14.67 -5.77 -17.18
C GLU A 9 13.86 -4.49 -17.41
N LEU A 10 12.61 -4.43 -16.92
CA LEU A 10 11.80 -3.21 -17.02
C LEU A 10 12.46 -2.03 -16.31
N ALA A 11 12.95 -2.23 -15.08
CA ALA A 11 13.60 -1.16 -14.32
C ALA A 11 14.82 -0.61 -15.07
N LYS A 12 15.63 -1.48 -15.68
CA LYS A 12 16.75 -1.10 -16.53
C LYS A 12 16.28 -0.33 -17.76
N THR A 13 15.28 -0.83 -18.48
CA THR A 13 14.73 -0.14 -19.66
C THR A 13 14.24 1.27 -19.31
N MET A 14 13.56 1.44 -18.18
CA MET A 14 13.06 2.75 -17.73
C MET A 14 14.20 3.71 -17.37
N VAL A 15 15.22 3.22 -16.66
CA VAL A 15 16.41 4.02 -16.33
C VAL A 15 17.16 4.43 -17.60
N ASP A 16 17.42 3.49 -18.50
CA ASP A 16 18.15 3.74 -19.76
C ASP A 16 17.42 4.78 -20.63
N ILE A 17 16.08 4.74 -20.70
CA ILE A 17 15.28 5.75 -21.41
C ILE A 17 15.42 7.12 -20.74
N GLY A 18 15.32 7.20 -19.42
CA GLY A 18 15.46 8.46 -18.68
C GLY A 18 16.83 9.11 -18.91
N GLU A 19 17.91 8.33 -18.77
CA GLU A 19 19.27 8.81 -18.99
C GLU A 19 19.51 9.26 -20.44
N ASN A 20 18.95 8.53 -21.42
CA ASN A 20 19.01 8.92 -22.84
C ASN A 20 18.26 10.23 -23.14
N LEU A 21 17.29 10.62 -22.29
CA LEU A 21 16.58 11.90 -22.35
C LEU A 21 17.22 12.98 -21.48
N GLY A 22 18.38 12.71 -20.87
CA GLY A 22 19.09 13.64 -19.98
C GLY A 22 18.44 13.79 -18.60
N LEU A 23 17.62 12.82 -18.17
CA LEU A 23 16.99 12.78 -16.86
C LEU A 23 17.74 11.79 -15.96
N HIS A 24 18.28 12.28 -14.84
CA HIS A 24 18.88 11.41 -13.82
C HIS A 24 17.81 10.51 -13.20
N THR A 25 17.91 9.21 -13.47
CA THR A 25 16.85 8.24 -13.19
C THR A 25 17.37 7.06 -12.38
N VAL A 26 16.67 6.76 -11.29
CA VAL A 26 16.94 5.59 -10.44
C VAL A 26 15.64 4.82 -10.25
N ALA A 27 15.72 3.50 -10.34
CA ALA A 27 14.61 2.60 -10.08
C ALA A 27 14.89 1.75 -8.84
N VAL A 28 13.86 1.56 -8.00
CA VAL A 28 13.88 0.67 -6.85
C VAL A 28 12.97 -0.51 -7.13
N LEU A 29 13.48 -1.72 -6.90
CA LEU A 29 12.69 -2.96 -7.00
C LEU A 29 12.11 -3.23 -5.62
N SER A 30 10.83 -2.93 -5.41
CA SER A 30 10.13 -3.23 -4.15
C SER A 30 9.33 -4.52 -4.24
N ALA A 31 9.26 -5.28 -3.14
CA ALA A 31 8.45 -6.50 -3.09
C ALA A 31 6.95 -6.18 -3.13
N MET A 32 6.20 -7.01 -3.86
CA MET A 32 4.73 -6.96 -3.99
C MET A 32 4.12 -8.36 -3.79
N ASP A 33 4.79 -9.22 -3.02
CA ASP A 33 4.32 -10.55 -2.60
C ASP A 33 3.24 -10.48 -1.50
N ARG A 34 2.95 -9.26 -1.03
CA ARG A 34 1.89 -8.93 -0.08
C ARG A 34 1.41 -7.50 -0.36
N PRO A 35 0.17 -7.15 0.03
CA PRO A 35 -0.26 -5.77 0.05
C PRO A 35 0.70 -4.89 0.88
N LEU A 36 1.16 -3.78 0.30
CA LEU A 36 1.91 -2.75 1.01
C LEU A 36 0.95 -2.03 1.97
N GLY A 37 1.38 -1.79 3.22
CA GLY A 37 0.48 -1.23 4.22
C GLY A 37 -0.65 -2.21 4.57
N ARG A 38 -1.81 -1.72 5.01
CA ARG A 38 -2.94 -2.58 5.40
C ARG A 38 -4.20 -2.26 4.61
N ALA A 39 -4.35 -1.04 4.13
CA ALA A 39 -5.53 -0.62 3.38
C ALA A 39 -5.42 -0.98 1.89
N VAL A 40 -6.50 -1.54 1.33
CA VAL A 40 -6.67 -1.73 -0.12
C VAL A 40 -8.03 -1.15 -0.52
N GLY A 41 -8.04 -0.10 -1.33
CA GLY A 41 -9.26 0.59 -1.73
C GLY A 41 -9.02 2.03 -2.16
N ASN A 42 -9.86 2.96 -1.67
CA ASN A 42 -9.72 4.39 -2.00
C ASN A 42 -9.68 5.23 -0.73
N ALA A 43 -10.83 5.43 -0.06
CA ALA A 43 -10.87 6.20 1.18
C ALA A 43 -10.03 5.56 2.30
N LEU A 44 -9.96 4.22 2.35
CA LEU A 44 -9.12 3.48 3.29
C LEU A 44 -7.63 3.81 3.10
N GLU A 45 -7.16 3.87 1.85
CA GLU A 45 -5.76 4.19 1.53
C GLU A 45 -5.42 5.65 1.86
N VAL A 46 -6.36 6.57 1.67
CA VAL A 46 -6.19 7.97 2.10
C VAL A 46 -6.10 8.06 3.62
N LYS A 47 -6.93 7.33 4.38
CA LYS A 47 -6.85 7.24 5.85
C LYS A 47 -5.48 6.70 6.28
N GLU A 48 -4.99 5.65 5.62
CA GLU A 48 -3.67 5.06 5.93
C GLU A 48 -2.51 6.00 5.59
N ALA A 49 -2.57 6.72 4.48
CA ALA A 49 -1.58 7.73 4.12
C ALA A 49 -1.54 8.86 5.16
N ILE A 50 -2.70 9.34 5.62
CA ILE A 50 -2.80 10.32 6.72
C ILE A 50 -2.19 9.75 8.01
N ALA A 51 -2.46 8.48 8.34
CA ALA A 51 -1.90 7.82 9.52
C ALA A 51 -0.36 7.74 9.44
N VAL A 52 0.22 7.40 8.28
CA VAL A 52 1.68 7.43 8.08
C VAL A 52 2.25 8.83 8.32
N LEU A 53 1.61 9.87 7.80
CA LEU A 53 2.04 11.26 7.99
C LEU A 53 1.91 11.74 9.44
N ARG A 54 1.05 11.10 10.24
CA ARG A 54 0.92 11.30 11.69
C ARG A 54 1.88 10.44 12.51
N GLY A 55 2.61 9.52 11.89
CA GLY A 55 3.49 8.58 12.58
C GLY A 55 2.79 7.34 13.17
N GLU A 56 1.53 7.10 12.78
CA GLU A 56 0.66 6.03 13.29
C GLU A 56 0.40 4.91 12.25
N GLY A 57 0.92 5.07 11.03
CA GLY A 57 0.67 4.15 9.92
C GLY A 57 1.61 2.94 9.85
N PRO A 58 1.40 2.05 8.86
CA PRO A 58 2.21 0.84 8.69
C PRO A 58 3.69 1.14 8.43
N ALA A 59 4.56 0.36 9.09
CA ALA A 59 6.00 0.56 9.02
C ALA A 59 6.58 0.30 7.62
N ASP A 60 6.04 -0.67 6.89
CA ASP A 60 6.47 -1.01 5.52
C ASP A 60 6.16 0.11 4.52
N LEU A 61 4.94 0.67 4.57
CA LEU A 61 4.58 1.83 3.75
C LEU A 61 5.46 3.04 4.08
N ARG A 62 5.63 3.35 5.36
CA ARG A 62 6.51 4.45 5.81
C ARG A 62 7.93 4.26 5.31
N GLU A 63 8.49 3.06 5.46
CA GLU A 63 9.87 2.75 5.06
C GLU A 63 10.08 2.93 3.56
N LEU A 64 9.15 2.41 2.73
CA LEU A 64 9.24 2.57 1.28
C LEU A 64 9.15 4.04 0.87
N CYS A 65 8.26 4.83 1.49
CA CYS A 65 8.16 6.26 1.23
C CYS A 65 9.44 7.02 1.62
N LEU A 66 10.06 6.69 2.76
CA LEU A 66 11.33 7.28 3.18
C LEU A 66 12.46 6.93 2.22
N GLU A 67 12.54 5.68 1.77
CA GLU A 67 13.54 5.24 0.80
C GLU A 67 13.42 6.00 -0.53
N LEU A 68 12.22 5.99 -1.13
CA LEU A 68 11.96 6.66 -2.40
C LEU A 68 12.15 8.18 -2.29
N GLY A 69 11.62 8.80 -1.23
CA GLY A 69 11.76 10.23 -0.99
C GLY A 69 13.22 10.65 -0.80
N SER A 70 14.03 9.85 -0.10
CA SER A 70 15.45 10.16 0.13
C SER A 70 16.23 10.23 -1.18
N ARG A 71 15.92 9.30 -2.09
CA ARG A 71 16.48 9.28 -3.45
C ARG A 71 16.04 10.49 -4.25
N MET A 72 14.75 10.84 -4.20
CA MET A 72 14.22 12.04 -4.86
C MET A 72 14.92 13.31 -4.38
N LEU A 73 15.15 13.45 -3.07
CA LEU A 73 15.88 14.61 -2.53
C LEU A 73 17.33 14.66 -2.99
N ALA A 74 18.03 13.52 -3.04
CA ALA A 74 19.40 13.45 -3.52
C ALA A 74 19.49 13.78 -5.02
N LEU A 75 18.66 13.13 -5.85
CA LEU A 75 18.62 13.36 -7.30
C LEU A 75 18.22 14.80 -7.65
N GLY A 76 17.29 15.39 -6.89
CA GLY A 76 16.87 16.78 -7.06
C GLY A 76 17.85 17.81 -6.50
N GLY A 77 19.04 17.40 -6.01
CA GLY A 77 20.03 18.30 -5.41
C GLY A 77 19.55 19.00 -4.13
N LYS A 78 18.51 18.47 -3.48
CA LYS A 78 17.96 19.00 -2.22
C LYS A 78 18.55 18.30 -1.00
N ALA A 79 19.25 17.19 -1.17
CA ALA A 79 20.08 16.55 -0.16
C ALA A 79 21.44 16.15 -0.76
N LYS A 80 22.49 16.14 0.05
CA LYS A 80 23.84 15.74 -0.38
C LYS A 80 23.92 14.24 -0.71
N ASP A 81 23.19 13.44 0.05
CA ASP A 81 23.17 11.98 0.00
C ASP A 81 21.86 11.46 0.57
N LEU A 82 21.65 10.14 0.46
CA LEU A 82 20.45 9.46 0.94
C LEU A 82 20.26 9.60 2.44
N ALA A 83 21.34 9.54 3.23
CA ALA A 83 21.27 9.65 4.69
C ALA A 83 20.74 11.03 5.12
N THR A 84 21.27 12.10 4.52
CA THR A 84 20.80 13.47 4.75
C THR A 84 19.36 13.65 4.26
N GLY A 85 19.01 13.06 3.11
CA GLY A 85 17.65 13.07 2.59
C GLY A 85 16.66 12.42 3.56
N ARG A 86 17.00 11.23 4.06
CA ARG A 86 16.19 10.49 5.01
C ARG A 86 15.97 11.27 6.30
N GLN A 87 17.03 11.80 6.89
CA GLN A 87 16.94 12.60 8.12
C GLN A 87 15.97 13.78 7.95
N ARG A 88 16.00 14.47 6.80
CA ARG A 88 15.08 15.59 6.52
C ARG A 88 13.63 15.13 6.41
N LEU A 89 13.37 13.98 5.78
CA LEU A 89 12.01 13.43 5.69
C LEU A 89 11.48 12.99 7.05
N GLU A 90 12.32 12.34 7.86
CA GLU A 90 11.97 11.94 9.24
C GLU A 90 11.65 13.17 10.10
N GLN A 91 12.43 14.26 9.97
CA GLN A 91 12.13 15.53 10.62
C GLN A 91 10.81 16.15 10.13
N ALA A 92 10.51 16.06 8.83
CA ALA A 92 9.26 16.58 8.26
C ALA A 92 8.02 15.81 8.76
N LEU A 93 8.16 14.50 8.97
CA LEU A 93 7.13 13.67 9.62
C LEU A 93 6.99 14.06 11.11
N ALA A 94 8.10 14.06 11.86
CA ALA A 94 8.09 14.31 13.31
C ALA A 94 7.58 15.71 13.69
N SER A 95 7.82 16.72 12.86
CA SER A 95 7.35 18.10 13.06
C SER A 95 5.90 18.34 12.62
N GLY A 96 5.27 17.37 11.95
CA GLY A 96 3.94 17.53 11.33
C GLY A 96 3.96 18.36 10.04
N ALA A 97 5.12 18.79 9.55
CA ALA A 97 5.24 19.57 8.31
C ALA A 97 4.75 18.79 7.09
N ALA A 98 4.95 17.47 7.05
CA ALA A 98 4.48 16.62 5.97
C ALA A 98 2.93 16.55 5.92
N LEU A 99 2.28 16.41 7.08
CA LEU A 99 0.82 16.46 7.18
C LEU A 99 0.25 17.84 6.80
N ALA A 100 0.93 18.91 7.25
CA ALA A 100 0.57 20.28 6.85
C ALA A 100 0.67 20.50 5.34
N LYS A 101 1.70 19.92 4.70
CA LYS A 101 1.84 19.99 3.24
C LYS A 101 0.75 19.21 2.51
N LEU A 102 0.28 18.08 3.05
CA LEU A 102 -0.88 17.37 2.50
C LEU A 102 -2.15 18.24 2.58
N ARG A 103 -2.38 18.96 3.69
CA ARG A 103 -3.52 19.90 3.80
C ARG A 103 -3.50 20.95 2.70
N GLU A 104 -2.37 21.61 2.53
CA GLU A 104 -2.16 22.62 1.49
C GLU A 104 -2.36 22.03 0.08
N LEU A 105 -1.85 20.82 -0.17
CA LEU A 105 -2.02 20.13 -1.45
C LEU A 105 -3.49 19.83 -1.78
N VAL A 106 -4.27 19.42 -0.77
CA VAL A 106 -5.71 19.14 -0.90
C VAL A 106 -6.48 20.43 -1.20
N GLU A 107 -6.22 21.49 -0.44
CA GLU A 107 -6.86 22.80 -0.61
C GLU A 107 -6.57 23.41 -1.99
N ASN A 108 -5.30 23.35 -2.43
CA ASN A 108 -4.88 23.89 -3.74
C ASN A 108 -5.52 23.17 -4.94
N GLN A 109 -6.05 21.96 -4.75
CA GLN A 109 -6.77 21.20 -5.78
C GLN A 109 -8.30 21.28 -5.62
N GLY A 110 -8.80 22.16 -4.74
CA GLY A 110 -10.24 22.35 -4.48
C GLY A 110 -10.87 21.29 -3.58
N GLY A 111 -10.06 20.47 -2.90
CA GLY A 111 -10.53 19.51 -1.91
C GLY A 111 -10.80 20.14 -0.54
N ASN A 112 -11.41 19.38 0.36
CA ASN A 112 -11.67 19.81 1.74
C ASN A 112 -10.49 19.43 2.66
N PRO A 113 -9.65 20.38 3.12
CA PRO A 113 -8.50 20.08 3.97
C PRO A 113 -8.90 19.53 5.36
N THR A 114 -10.13 19.77 5.82
CA THR A 114 -10.62 19.18 7.08
C THR A 114 -10.61 17.66 7.05
N LEU A 115 -10.69 17.02 5.89
CA LEU A 115 -10.59 15.55 5.76
C LEU A 115 -9.20 15.02 6.16
N VAL A 116 -8.16 15.85 6.08
CA VAL A 116 -6.80 15.49 6.52
C VAL A 116 -6.68 15.53 8.04
N ASP A 117 -7.36 16.48 8.68
CA ASP A 117 -7.40 16.60 10.14
C ASP A 117 -8.40 15.63 10.78
N GLN A 118 -9.47 15.29 10.05
CA GLN A 118 -10.56 14.44 10.49
C GLN A 118 -10.81 13.32 9.46
N PRO A 119 -9.89 12.36 9.32
CA PRO A 119 -9.98 11.27 8.34
C PRO A 119 -11.23 10.40 8.51
N GLN A 120 -11.86 10.38 9.69
CA GLN A 120 -13.14 9.71 9.93
C GLN A 120 -14.31 10.26 9.09
N LEU A 121 -14.19 11.48 8.56
CA LEU A 121 -15.19 12.09 7.67
C LEU A 121 -15.08 11.60 6.23
N LEU A 122 -14.01 10.88 5.87
CA LEU A 122 -13.90 10.24 4.57
C LEU A 122 -14.99 9.16 4.40
N PRO A 123 -15.43 8.89 3.15
CA PRO A 123 -16.44 7.86 2.87
C PRO A 123 -16.13 6.55 3.59
N THR A 124 -17.14 6.00 4.26
CA THR A 124 -17.03 4.77 5.04
C THR A 124 -18.19 3.86 4.70
N ALA A 125 -17.91 2.60 4.42
CA ALA A 125 -18.92 1.63 4.04
C ALA A 125 -19.71 1.15 5.27
N GLU A 126 -20.98 0.80 5.08
CA GLU A 126 -21.88 0.43 6.18
C GLU A 126 -21.63 -0.99 6.72
N ILE A 127 -21.17 -1.90 5.86
CA ILE A 127 -20.93 -3.29 6.22
C ILE A 127 -19.45 -3.48 6.54
N GLN A 128 -19.20 -4.07 7.71
CA GLN A 128 -17.91 -4.61 8.10
C GLN A 128 -18.05 -6.13 8.27
N GLN A 129 -17.24 -6.91 7.55
CA GLN A 129 -17.27 -8.37 7.62
C GLN A 129 -15.85 -8.92 7.72
N GLU A 130 -15.58 -9.73 8.74
CA GLU A 130 -14.27 -10.35 8.93
C GLU A 130 -14.11 -11.58 8.02
N VAL A 131 -12.90 -11.76 7.51
CA VAL A 131 -12.45 -13.00 6.88
C VAL A 131 -11.54 -13.69 7.89
N VAL A 132 -11.97 -14.81 8.45
CA VAL A 132 -11.26 -15.50 9.52
C VAL A 132 -10.43 -16.68 9.00
N ALA A 133 -9.34 -17.00 9.70
CA ALA A 133 -8.47 -18.12 9.36
C ALA A 133 -9.19 -19.47 9.57
N PRO A 134 -9.24 -20.36 8.58
CA PRO A 134 -9.92 -21.65 8.72
C PRO A 134 -9.17 -22.65 9.62
N ARG A 135 -7.88 -22.40 9.87
CA ARG A 135 -7.00 -23.21 10.73
C ARG A 135 -5.84 -22.38 11.23
N SER A 136 -5.21 -22.84 12.31
CA SER A 136 -3.98 -22.23 12.83
C SER A 136 -2.76 -22.58 11.96
N GLY A 137 -1.77 -21.70 11.94
CA GLY A 137 -0.47 -21.93 11.29
C GLY A 137 0.27 -20.65 10.96
N TRP A 138 1.34 -20.76 10.18
CA TRP A 138 2.07 -19.61 9.65
C TRP A 138 1.46 -19.14 8.34
N ILE A 139 1.25 -17.84 8.18
CA ILE A 139 0.89 -17.27 6.88
C ILE A 139 2.14 -17.33 6.01
N THR A 140 2.08 -18.12 4.93
CA THR A 140 3.23 -18.33 4.05
C THR A 140 3.18 -17.43 2.83
N GLU A 141 1.99 -17.16 2.29
CA GLU A 141 1.79 -16.38 1.07
C GLU A 141 0.43 -15.68 1.09
N ILE A 142 0.35 -14.54 0.41
CA ILE A 142 -0.90 -13.86 0.07
C ILE A 142 -0.91 -13.62 -1.45
N ASP A 143 -1.94 -14.10 -2.15
CA ASP A 143 -2.19 -13.70 -3.53
C ASP A 143 -2.63 -12.23 -3.58
N THR A 144 -1.66 -11.35 -3.75
CA THR A 144 -1.88 -9.90 -3.78
C THR A 144 -2.74 -9.45 -4.97
N ALA A 145 -2.67 -10.16 -6.10
CA ALA A 145 -3.55 -9.88 -7.24
C ALA A 145 -4.99 -10.30 -6.93
N GLY A 146 -5.17 -11.46 -6.28
CA GLY A 146 -6.45 -11.91 -5.74
C GLY A 146 -7.07 -10.91 -4.76
N ILE A 147 -6.28 -10.35 -3.84
CA ILE A 147 -6.73 -9.28 -2.92
C ILE A 147 -7.21 -8.04 -3.70
N GLY A 148 -6.46 -7.59 -4.71
CA GLY A 148 -6.88 -6.48 -5.57
C GLY A 148 -8.19 -6.76 -6.31
N ASN A 149 -8.35 -7.98 -6.83
CA ASN A 149 -9.59 -8.42 -7.49
C ASN A 149 -10.77 -8.46 -6.51
N ALA A 150 -10.55 -8.89 -5.27
CA ALA A 150 -11.58 -8.86 -4.23
C ALA A 150 -12.02 -7.43 -3.90
N ALA A 151 -11.09 -6.47 -3.80
CA ALA A 151 -11.44 -5.06 -3.65
C ALA A 151 -12.23 -4.53 -4.87
N GLN A 152 -11.89 -4.95 -6.08
CA GLN A 152 -12.66 -4.62 -7.29
C GLN A 152 -14.07 -5.20 -7.27
N ILE A 153 -14.28 -6.44 -6.80
CA ILE A 153 -15.60 -7.05 -6.63
C ILE A 153 -16.51 -6.18 -5.76
N LEU A 154 -15.96 -5.63 -4.67
CA LEU A 154 -16.69 -4.74 -3.76
C LEU A 154 -17.13 -3.43 -4.45
N GLY A 155 -16.41 -3.00 -5.49
CA GLY A 155 -16.64 -1.75 -6.20
C GLY A 155 -15.54 -0.70 -6.00
N ALA A 156 -14.41 -1.07 -5.39
CA ALA A 156 -13.27 -0.15 -5.19
C ALA A 156 -12.47 0.10 -6.48
N GLY A 157 -12.75 -0.65 -7.55
CA GLY A 157 -12.13 -0.53 -8.86
C GLY A 157 -13.16 -0.58 -9.98
N ARG A 158 -12.67 -0.48 -11.22
CA ARG A 158 -13.50 -0.53 -12.44
C ARG A 158 -13.23 -1.81 -13.20
N SER A 159 -14.28 -2.48 -13.65
CA SER A 159 -14.17 -3.59 -14.61
C SER A 159 -14.13 -3.07 -16.04
N LYS A 160 -14.76 -1.92 -16.30
CA LYS A 160 -14.77 -1.24 -17.60
C LYS A 160 -14.56 0.26 -17.46
N LYS A 161 -13.99 0.87 -18.50
CA LYS A 161 -13.81 2.33 -18.57
C LYS A 161 -15.18 3.03 -18.46
N GLY A 162 -15.29 3.99 -17.55
CA GLY A 162 -16.50 4.79 -17.34
C GLY A 162 -17.40 4.33 -16.19
N GLU A 163 -17.15 3.17 -15.58
CA GLU A 163 -17.88 2.74 -14.39
C GLU A 163 -17.58 3.64 -13.18
N SER A 164 -18.61 3.87 -12.36
CA SER A 164 -18.47 4.55 -11.06
C SER A 164 -17.72 3.65 -10.08
N ILE A 165 -16.90 4.27 -9.22
CA ILE A 165 -16.22 3.60 -8.12
C ILE A 165 -16.96 3.96 -6.83
N ASP A 166 -17.16 2.98 -5.97
CA ASP A 166 -17.52 3.23 -4.58
C ASP A 166 -16.23 3.49 -3.79
N LEU A 167 -16.04 4.73 -3.34
CA LEU A 167 -14.80 5.13 -2.67
C LEU A 167 -14.71 4.62 -1.22
N ALA A 168 -15.85 4.21 -0.65
CA ALA A 168 -15.98 3.83 0.75
C ALA A 168 -15.62 2.36 1.01
N VAL A 169 -15.69 1.51 -0.03
CA VAL A 169 -15.46 0.06 0.05
C VAL A 169 -13.99 -0.30 -0.15
N GLY A 170 -13.63 -1.50 0.30
CA GLY A 170 -12.27 -2.02 0.21
C GLY A 170 -11.99 -3.09 1.25
N LEU A 171 -10.71 -3.33 1.51
CA LEU A 171 -10.21 -4.34 2.42
C LEU A 171 -9.19 -3.73 3.38
N GLU A 172 -9.19 -4.22 4.62
CA GLU A 172 -8.11 -4.01 5.58
C GLU A 172 -7.43 -5.36 5.84
N VAL A 173 -6.16 -5.47 5.43
CA VAL A 173 -5.32 -6.67 5.61
C VAL A 173 -4.76 -6.65 7.02
N LEU A 174 -5.12 -7.65 7.83
CA LEU A 174 -4.74 -7.71 9.23
C LEU A 174 -3.55 -8.61 9.48
N ALA A 175 -3.47 -9.72 8.75
CA ALA A 175 -2.43 -10.73 8.93
C ALA A 175 -1.54 -10.83 7.67
N LYS A 176 -0.22 -10.88 7.86
CA LYS A 176 0.78 -10.84 6.78
C LYS A 176 1.68 -12.08 6.74
N PRO A 177 2.34 -12.37 5.60
CA PRO A 177 3.27 -13.49 5.53
C PRO A 177 4.40 -13.37 6.55
N GLY A 178 4.75 -14.51 7.15
CA GLY A 178 5.70 -14.59 8.27
C GLY A 178 5.06 -14.46 9.65
N GLU A 179 3.77 -14.17 9.75
CA GLU A 179 3.04 -14.13 11.03
C GLU A 179 2.36 -15.46 11.34
N TRP A 180 2.23 -15.78 12.63
CA TRP A 180 1.41 -16.89 13.10
C TRP A 180 -0.03 -16.44 13.27
N ILE A 181 -0.99 -17.26 12.86
CA ILE A 181 -2.43 -17.02 12.99
C ILE A 181 -3.10 -18.22 13.65
N GLU A 182 -4.06 -17.98 14.53
CA GLU A 182 -4.91 -19.03 15.10
C GLU A 182 -6.21 -19.20 14.32
N ALA A 183 -6.78 -20.41 14.32
CA ALA A 183 -8.08 -20.67 13.73
C ALA A 183 -9.15 -19.73 14.33
N GLY A 184 -9.93 -19.09 13.46
CA GLY A 184 -10.94 -18.10 13.84
C GLY A 184 -10.42 -16.67 14.01
N GLN A 185 -9.10 -16.43 14.00
CA GLN A 185 -8.58 -15.06 14.02
C GLN A 185 -8.76 -14.36 12.65
N PRO A 186 -9.02 -13.05 12.62
CA PRO A 186 -9.19 -12.30 11.37
C PRO A 186 -7.91 -12.23 10.53
N LEU A 187 -8.01 -12.64 9.26
CA LEU A 187 -7.01 -12.43 8.22
C LEU A 187 -7.14 -11.03 7.61
N ALA A 188 -8.37 -10.61 7.38
CA ALA A 188 -8.71 -9.31 6.80
C ALA A 188 -10.12 -8.87 7.21
N VAL A 189 -10.44 -7.60 6.99
CA VAL A 189 -11.76 -7.02 7.16
C VAL A 189 -12.25 -6.46 5.84
N ILE A 190 -13.47 -6.81 5.46
CA ILE A 190 -14.16 -6.31 4.28
C ILE A 190 -14.97 -5.07 4.67
N ARG A 191 -14.85 -4.01 3.88
CA ARG A 191 -15.71 -2.82 3.91
C ARG A 191 -16.59 -2.82 2.67
N ALA A 192 -17.90 -2.95 2.84
CA ALA A 192 -18.84 -3.12 1.74
C ALA A 192 -20.13 -2.31 1.92
N ASN A 193 -20.78 -1.97 0.80
CA ASN A 193 -22.13 -1.40 0.78
C ASN A 193 -23.16 -2.37 0.16
N SER A 194 -22.76 -3.62 -0.12
CA SER A 194 -23.64 -4.67 -0.63
C SER A 194 -23.28 -5.99 0.03
N ALA A 195 -24.22 -6.59 0.76
CA ALA A 195 -24.03 -7.87 1.44
C ALA A 195 -23.69 -9.01 0.45
N ALA A 196 -24.32 -9.02 -0.73
CA ALA A 196 -24.04 -10.01 -1.76
C ALA A 196 -22.59 -9.92 -2.27
N LYS A 197 -22.09 -8.70 -2.51
CA LYS A 197 -20.68 -8.50 -2.91
C LYS A 197 -19.72 -8.81 -1.77
N ALA A 198 -20.09 -8.48 -0.53
CA ALA A 198 -19.28 -8.77 0.64
C ALA A 198 -19.02 -10.27 0.78
N GLU A 199 -20.05 -11.10 0.58
CA GLU A 199 -19.90 -12.55 0.67
C GLU A 199 -19.01 -13.13 -0.44
N VAL A 200 -19.20 -12.68 -1.69
CA VAL A 200 -18.32 -13.10 -2.81
C VAL A 200 -16.87 -12.66 -2.55
N ALA A 201 -16.65 -11.44 -2.05
CA ALA A 201 -15.33 -10.96 -1.69
C ALA A 201 -14.73 -11.75 -0.51
N ARG A 202 -15.54 -12.20 0.46
CA ARG A 202 -15.08 -13.01 1.60
C ARG A 202 -14.50 -14.35 1.14
N GLU A 203 -15.20 -15.04 0.26
CA GLU A 203 -14.69 -16.28 -0.33
C GLU A 203 -13.41 -16.03 -1.13
N ALA A 204 -13.38 -14.99 -1.95
CA ALA A 204 -12.20 -14.61 -2.74
C ALA A 204 -11.00 -14.32 -1.84
N VAL A 205 -11.15 -13.47 -0.82
CA VAL A 205 -10.07 -13.14 0.13
C VAL A 205 -9.61 -14.37 0.88
N SER A 206 -10.52 -15.22 1.37
CA SER A 206 -10.13 -16.45 2.06
C SER A 206 -9.27 -17.36 1.18
N SER A 207 -9.52 -17.39 -0.13
CA SER A 207 -8.74 -18.20 -1.08
C SER A 207 -7.36 -17.61 -1.41
N CYS A 208 -7.13 -16.32 -1.08
CA CYS A 208 -5.85 -15.65 -1.30
C CYS A 208 -4.79 -16.00 -0.26
N TYR A 209 -5.16 -16.59 0.89
CA TYR A 209 -4.23 -16.89 1.98
C TYR A 209 -3.74 -18.33 1.93
N SER A 210 -2.43 -18.50 1.96
CA SER A 210 -1.78 -19.78 2.22
C SER A 210 -1.32 -19.85 3.67
N ILE A 211 -1.77 -20.88 4.40
CA ILE A 211 -1.36 -21.17 5.77
C ILE A 211 -0.50 -22.44 5.77
N GLY A 212 0.67 -22.44 6.40
CA GLY A 212 1.60 -23.57 6.42
C GLY A 212 1.99 -23.97 7.84
N GLU A 213 2.63 -25.14 7.98
CA GLU A 213 3.20 -25.60 9.25
C GLU A 213 4.54 -24.92 9.57
N THR A 214 5.26 -24.48 8.54
CA THR A 214 6.58 -23.85 8.66
C THR A 214 6.50 -22.37 8.33
N LYS A 215 7.26 -21.57 9.10
CA LYS A 215 7.41 -20.13 8.84
C LYS A 215 8.14 -19.94 7.52
N LYS A 216 7.57 -19.10 6.64
CA LYS A 216 8.23 -18.59 5.44
C LYS A 216 8.41 -17.08 5.61
N GLU A 217 9.66 -16.63 5.58
CA GLU A 217 9.92 -15.19 5.64
C GLU A 217 9.48 -14.52 4.33
N PRO A 218 8.82 -13.36 4.39
CA PRO A 218 8.45 -12.62 3.22
C PRO A 218 9.67 -12.08 2.47
N LEU A 219 9.48 -11.66 1.21
CA LEU A 219 10.55 -10.97 0.48
C LEU A 219 10.95 -9.66 1.19
N PRO A 220 12.23 -9.26 1.12
CA PRO A 220 12.67 -7.96 1.57
C PRO A 220 11.87 -6.84 0.90
N LEU A 221 11.44 -5.83 1.67
CA LEU A 221 10.64 -4.72 1.13
C LEU A 221 11.31 -4.07 -0.09
N ILE A 222 12.63 -3.93 -0.06
CA ILE A 222 13.47 -3.49 -1.18
C ILE A 222 14.33 -4.67 -1.61
N CYS A 223 14.07 -5.18 -2.81
CA CYS A 223 14.75 -6.32 -3.42
C CYS A 223 15.97 -5.92 -4.28
N GLY A 224 16.11 -4.64 -4.63
CA GLY A 224 17.24 -4.14 -5.41
C GLY A 224 17.06 -2.73 -5.92
N GLN A 225 18.07 -2.24 -6.64
CA GLN A 225 18.06 -0.93 -7.31
C GLN A 225 18.73 -1.00 -8.68
N ILE A 226 18.36 -0.09 -9.57
CA ILE A 226 19.01 0.16 -10.87
C ILE A 226 19.25 1.67 -11.01
N GLY A 227 20.40 2.07 -11.53
CA GLY A 227 20.82 3.48 -11.61
C GLY A 227 21.75 3.90 -10.45
N LYS A 228 22.32 5.10 -10.55
CA LYS A 228 23.19 5.70 -9.52
C LYS A 228 22.56 6.95 -8.94
#